data_AF-X0W7P0-F1
#
_entry.id   AF-X0W7P0-F1
#
_cell.length_a   1.000
_cell.length_b   1.000
_cell.length_c   1.000
_cell.angle_alpha   90.00
_cell.angle_beta   90.00
_cell.angle_gamma   90.00
#
_symmetry.space_group_name_H-M   'P 1'
#
loop_
_entity.id
_entity.type
_entity.pdbx_description
1 polymer ?
#
loop_
_entity_poly.entity_id
_entity_poly.type
_entity_poly.pdbx_seq_one_letter_code
_entity_poly.pdbx_strand_id
1 'polypeptide(L)'
;PFTWTMQNIDNMRRQLRSMGAIYDWSREVITCQPEYYKWTEWFFLKLYEAGLAYRAKAPVNWCPRCQTVLANEQVVEGGFCERCGAAVIQRDLEQWFFRITKYADELMEHNGIDWPERIKIMQRNWVGKSVGAEISFALDQPGVDEKEIRVFTTRPDTTFGVTFMVLAPEHPLVAKLTSPEKRAEVKDYIAQARRRTEIERLSTEKEKDGVFIGSYVINRLNGEKVPIWIADYVLLSYGTGAVMGVPAHDERDFVF
;
A
#
# COMPACT_ATOMS: atom_id res chain seq x y z
N PRO A 1 -12.66 17.40 23.48
CA PRO A 1 -13.45 16.85 22.34
C PRO A 1 -14.94 16.70 22.64
N PHE A 2 -15.31 15.99 23.71
CA PHE A 2 -16.72 15.71 24.03
C PHE A 2 -17.62 16.95 24.10
N THR A 3 -17.30 17.94 24.94
CA THR A 3 -18.10 19.17 25.10
C THR A 3 -18.29 19.91 23.77
N TRP A 4 -17.20 20.08 23.01
CA TRP A 4 -17.22 20.69 21.69
C TRP A 4 -18.13 19.93 20.71
N THR A 5 -18.04 18.60 20.68
CA THR A 5 -18.88 17.76 19.84
C THR A 5 -20.36 17.90 20.20
N MET A 6 -20.71 17.83 21.49
CA MET A 6 -22.09 17.95 21.95
C MET A 6 -22.69 19.34 21.65
N GLN A 7 -21.91 20.40 21.84
CA GLN A 7 -22.33 21.77 21.47
C GLN A 7 -22.60 21.91 19.96
N ASN A 8 -21.75 21.32 19.11
CA ASN A 8 -21.96 21.33 17.67
C ASN A 8 -23.18 20.50 17.25
N ILE A 9 -23.41 19.35 17.89
CA ILE A 9 -24.61 18.53 17.68
C ILE A 9 -25.86 19.35 17.97
N ASP A 10 -25.94 20.03 19.12
CA ASP A 10 -27.09 20.86 19.49
C ASP A 10 -27.31 22.02 18.50
N ASN A 11 -26.22 22.64 18.04
CA ASN A 11 -26.28 23.69 17.04
C ASN A 11 -26.83 23.17 15.69
N MET A 12 -26.34 22.03 15.21
CA MET A 12 -26.79 21.42 13.95
C MET A 12 -28.24 20.93 14.04
N ARG A 13 -28.67 20.35 15.18
CA ARG A 13 -30.08 20.00 15.42
C ARG A 13 -31.00 21.20 15.26
N ARG A 14 -30.62 22.34 15.87
CA ARG A 14 -31.39 23.60 15.76
C ARG A 14 -31.46 24.08 14.31
N GLN A 15 -30.35 24.05 13.58
CA GLN A 15 -30.30 24.47 12.17
C GLN A 15 -31.18 23.57 11.28
N LEU A 16 -31.06 22.25 11.40
CA LEU A 16 -31.87 21.29 10.64
C LEU A 16 -33.37 21.49 10.90
N ARG A 17 -33.77 21.66 12.17
CA ARG A 17 -35.16 21.96 12.53
C ARG A 17 -35.63 23.29 11.94
N SER A 18 -34.78 24.31 11.94
CA SER A 18 -35.14 25.63 11.39
C SER A 18 -35.33 25.62 9.87
N MET A 19 -34.69 24.70 9.15
CA MET A 19 -34.87 24.50 7.72
C MET A 19 -36.07 23.60 7.39
N GLY A 20 -36.81 23.13 8.40
CA GLY A 20 -37.93 22.21 8.21
C GLY A 20 -37.50 20.79 7.83
N ALA A 21 -36.24 20.40 8.12
CA ALA A 21 -35.80 19.03 7.88
C ALA A 21 -36.51 18.08 8.86
N ILE A 22 -37.25 17.12 8.30
CA ILE A 22 -38.02 16.14 9.07
C ILE A 22 -37.24 14.83 9.12
N TYR A 23 -36.79 14.47 10.32
CA TYR A 23 -36.13 13.20 10.62
C TYR A 23 -36.85 12.50 11.76
N ASP A 24 -36.75 11.16 11.80
CA ASP A 24 -37.12 10.39 12.98
C ASP A 24 -36.04 10.54 14.06
N TRP A 25 -36.14 11.61 14.85
CA TRP A 25 -35.19 11.93 15.92
C TRP A 25 -35.13 10.87 17.02
N SER A 26 -36.09 9.94 17.10
CA SER A 26 -36.04 8.81 18.03
C SER A 26 -34.93 7.81 17.69
N ARG A 27 -34.41 7.87 16.45
CA ARG A 27 -33.34 7.00 15.93
C ARG A 27 -31.99 7.71 15.82
N GLU A 28 -31.85 8.87 16.46
CA GLU A 28 -30.58 9.58 16.48
C GLU A 28 -29.49 8.74 17.15
N VAL A 29 -28.31 8.72 16.54
CA VAL A 29 -27.12 8.04 17.06
C VAL A 29 -25.98 9.03 17.22
N ILE A 30 -25.24 8.92 18.33
CA ILE A 30 -24.06 9.73 18.60
C ILE A 30 -22.88 8.78 18.77
N THR A 31 -22.02 8.70 17.75
CA THR A 31 -21.01 7.64 17.65
C THR A 31 -19.90 7.72 18.72
N CYS A 32 -19.74 8.88 19.37
CA CYS A 32 -18.79 9.05 20.47
C CYS A 32 -19.37 8.71 21.86
N GLN A 33 -20.63 8.27 21.95
CA GLN A 33 -21.25 7.86 23.20
C GLN A 33 -21.06 6.35 23.47
N PRO A 34 -20.89 5.93 24.74
CA PRO A 34 -20.68 4.52 25.11
C PRO A 34 -21.79 3.58 24.62
N GLU A 35 -23.02 4.06 24.59
CA GLU A 35 -24.18 3.31 24.13
C GLU A 35 -24.06 2.90 22.65
N TYR A 36 -23.28 3.67 21.87
CA TYR A 36 -22.98 3.36 20.47
C TYR A 36 -21.67 2.58 20.34
N TYR A 37 -20.53 3.13 20.82
CA TYR A 37 -19.23 2.54 20.49
C TYR A 37 -18.97 1.18 21.16
N LYS A 38 -19.74 0.80 22.19
CA LYS A 38 -19.72 -0.58 22.71
C LYS A 38 -19.99 -1.63 21.63
N TRP A 39 -20.78 -1.27 20.61
CA TRP A 39 -21.05 -2.14 19.47
C TRP A 39 -19.86 -2.18 18.51
N THR A 40 -19.15 -1.06 18.33
CA THR A 40 -17.88 -1.03 17.59
C THR A 40 -16.83 -1.93 18.25
N GLU A 41 -16.71 -1.87 19.58
CA GLU A 41 -15.85 -2.76 20.36
C GLU A 41 -16.26 -4.23 20.19
N TRP A 42 -17.57 -4.52 20.28
CA TRP A 42 -18.10 -5.86 20.05
C TRP A 42 -17.82 -6.38 18.64
N PHE A 43 -18.03 -5.57 17.60
CA PHE A 43 -17.69 -5.92 16.22
C PHE A 43 -16.20 -6.16 16.04
N PHE A 44 -15.35 -5.34 16.65
CA PHE A 44 -13.91 -5.54 16.63
C PHE A 44 -13.53 -6.91 17.20
N LEU A 45 -14.11 -7.31 18.34
CA LEU A 45 -13.89 -8.63 18.90
C LEU A 45 -14.33 -9.75 17.96
N LYS A 46 -15.48 -9.61 17.29
CA LYS A 46 -15.93 -10.60 16.29
C LYS A 46 -15.02 -10.70 15.08
N LEU A 47 -14.52 -9.57 14.58
CA LEU A 47 -13.52 -9.56 13.51
C LEU A 47 -12.20 -10.19 13.98
N TYR A 48 -11.78 -9.93 15.21
CA TYR A 48 -10.58 -10.53 15.79
C TYR A 48 -10.71 -12.05 15.94
N GLU A 49 -11.82 -12.54 16.51
CA GLU A 49 -12.16 -13.97 16.62
C GLU A 49 -12.18 -14.67 15.26
N ALA A 50 -12.63 -13.97 14.21
CA ALA A 50 -12.65 -14.48 12.84
C ALA A 50 -11.31 -14.35 12.08
N GLY A 51 -10.26 -13.85 12.74
CA GLY A 51 -8.94 -13.62 12.13
C GLY A 51 -8.92 -12.46 11.12
N LEU A 52 -9.97 -11.62 11.11
CA LEU A 52 -10.13 -10.46 10.23
C LEU A 52 -9.57 -9.16 10.83
N ALA A 53 -9.34 -9.10 12.13
CA ALA A 53 -8.56 -8.03 12.76
C ALA A 53 -7.23 -8.60 13.29
N TYR A 54 -6.11 -7.93 13.04
CA TYR A 54 -4.79 -8.42 13.45
C TYR A 54 -3.80 -7.27 13.68
N ARG A 55 -2.72 -7.54 14.42
CA ARG A 55 -1.59 -6.62 14.56
C ARG A 55 -0.43 -7.05 13.66
N ALA A 56 0.22 -6.08 13.04
CA ALA A 56 1.44 -6.28 12.29
C ALA A 56 2.34 -5.05 12.38
N LYS A 57 3.65 -5.26 12.26
CA LYS A 57 4.62 -4.19 12.05
C LYS A 57 4.69 -3.90 10.55
N ALA A 58 4.37 -2.67 10.16
CA ALA A 58 4.38 -2.24 8.77
C ALA A 58 4.80 -0.78 8.65
N PRO A 59 5.30 -0.34 7.48
CA PRO A 59 5.36 1.07 7.14
C PRO A 59 3.93 1.60 7.06
N VAL A 60 3.61 2.58 7.91
CA VAL A 60 2.29 3.22 7.95
C VAL A 60 2.38 4.70 7.62
N ASN A 61 1.35 5.20 6.95
CA ASN A 61 1.16 6.63 6.72
C ASN A 61 1.03 7.34 8.07
N TRP A 62 1.85 8.36 8.31
CA TRP A 62 1.85 9.16 9.52
C TRP A 62 1.69 10.64 9.20
N CYS A 63 0.71 11.28 9.84
CA CYS A 63 0.52 12.72 9.73
C CYS A 63 1.28 13.44 10.86
N PRO A 64 2.30 14.28 10.56
CA PRO A 64 3.04 15.01 11.58
C PRO A 64 2.23 16.11 12.26
N ARG A 65 1.12 16.55 11.67
CA ARG A 65 0.26 17.57 12.29
C ARG A 65 -0.84 16.94 13.17
N CYS A 66 -1.46 15.85 12.71
CA CYS A 66 -2.45 15.12 13.49
C CYS A 66 -1.82 14.20 14.54
N GLN A 67 -0.50 13.92 14.45
CA GLN A 67 0.24 13.04 15.35
C GLN A 67 -0.41 11.65 15.48
N THR A 68 -0.86 11.11 14.34
CA THR A 68 -1.49 9.80 14.26
C THR A 68 -1.21 9.14 12.91
N VAL A 69 -1.40 7.82 12.89
CA VAL A 69 -1.44 7.03 11.66
C VAL A 69 -2.68 7.35 10.84
N LEU A 70 -2.58 7.19 9.52
CA LEU A 70 -3.66 7.34 8.54
C LEU A 70 -3.83 6.04 7.75
N ALA A 71 -5.06 5.71 7.36
CA ALA A 71 -5.30 4.69 6.34
C ALA A 71 -4.87 5.20 4.96
N ASN A 72 -4.67 4.30 4.01
CA ASN A 72 -4.32 4.68 2.63
C ASN A 72 -5.41 5.59 2.02
N GLU A 73 -6.67 5.33 2.35
CA GLU A 73 -7.83 6.10 1.89
C GLU A 73 -7.87 7.54 2.43
N GLN A 74 -7.11 7.84 3.50
CA GLN A 74 -7.05 9.18 4.12
C GLN A 74 -5.85 10.00 3.62
N VAL A 75 -5.08 9.45 2.69
CA VAL A 75 -4.01 10.13 1.96
C VAL A 75 -4.55 10.52 0.60
N VAL A 76 -4.72 11.82 0.37
CA VAL A 76 -5.24 12.35 -0.90
C VAL A 76 -4.10 12.59 -1.89
N GLU A 77 -4.48 12.92 -3.13
CA GLU A 77 -3.56 13.20 -4.23
C GLU A 77 -2.40 14.13 -3.81
N GLY A 78 -1.18 13.75 -4.20
CA GLY A 78 0.05 14.42 -3.79
C GLY A 78 0.64 13.98 -2.44
N GLY A 79 0.06 13.01 -1.73
CA GLY A 79 0.64 12.49 -0.48
C GLY A 79 0.29 13.32 0.74
N PHE A 80 -0.86 13.96 0.74
CA PHE A 80 -1.29 14.88 1.81
C PHE A 80 -2.40 14.29 2.67
N CYS A 81 -2.47 14.72 3.93
CA CYS A 81 -3.55 14.34 4.84
C CYS A 81 -4.89 14.96 4.40
N GLU A 82 -5.95 14.15 4.27
CA GLU A 82 -7.30 14.56 3.84
C GLU A 82 -7.88 15.74 4.66
N ARG A 83 -7.47 15.90 5.93
CA ARG A 83 -8.05 16.89 6.84
C ARG A 83 -7.20 18.14 6.98
N CYS A 84 -5.90 17.97 7.23
CA CYS A 84 -5.04 19.05 7.65
C CYS A 84 -4.05 19.52 6.57
N GLY A 85 -4.01 18.83 5.43
CA GLY A 85 -3.16 19.15 4.28
C GLY A 85 -1.65 18.96 4.51
N ALA A 86 -1.23 18.46 5.67
CA ALA A 86 0.19 18.20 5.92
C ALA A 86 0.69 17.03 5.07
N ALA A 87 1.93 17.14 4.58
CA ALA A 87 2.62 16.06 3.89
C ALA A 87 2.72 14.83 4.81
N VAL A 88 2.28 13.69 4.30
CA VAL A 88 2.29 12.42 5.01
C VAL A 88 3.70 11.82 4.91
N ILE A 89 4.19 11.25 6.01
CA ILE A 89 5.48 10.56 6.05
C ILE A 89 5.28 9.08 6.38
N GLN A 90 6.23 8.24 6.01
CA GLN A 90 6.22 6.82 6.40
C GLN A 90 6.89 6.61 7.76
N ARG A 91 6.29 5.76 8.61
CA ARG A 91 6.88 5.29 9.86
C ARG A 91 6.65 3.80 10.06
N ASP A 92 7.68 3.09 10.51
CA ASP A 92 7.56 1.67 10.86
C ASP A 92 6.92 1.54 12.25
N LEU A 93 5.63 1.18 12.32
CA LEU A 93 4.90 1.02 13.57
C LEU A 93 4.14 -0.31 13.59
N GLU A 94 3.93 -0.84 14.80
CA GLU A 94 2.98 -1.92 15.00
C GLU A 94 1.58 -1.34 15.18
N GLN A 95 0.66 -1.71 14.29
CA GLN A 95 -0.71 -1.18 14.24
C GLN A 95 -1.73 -2.31 14.06
N TRP A 96 -3.00 -1.98 14.27
CA TRP A 96 -4.13 -2.85 13.97
C TRP A 96 -4.56 -2.70 12.51
N PHE A 97 -4.88 -3.82 11.87
CA PHE A 97 -5.33 -3.89 10.49
C PHE A 97 -6.58 -4.75 10.38
N PHE A 98 -7.46 -4.39 9.44
CA PHE A 98 -8.56 -5.23 9.01
C PHE A 98 -8.21 -5.94 7.70
N ARG A 99 -8.47 -7.25 7.61
CA ARG A 99 -8.27 -8.06 6.40
C ARG A 99 -9.38 -7.85 5.38
N ILE A 100 -9.62 -6.59 5.01
CA ILE A 100 -10.58 -6.24 3.95
C ILE A 100 -10.22 -6.91 2.62
N THR A 101 -8.93 -7.17 2.38
CA THR A 101 -8.42 -7.87 1.20
C THR A 101 -8.98 -9.28 1.03
N LYS A 102 -9.41 -9.95 2.10
CA LYS A 102 -10.10 -11.25 2.00
C LYS A 102 -11.43 -11.16 1.25
N TYR A 103 -12.03 -9.97 1.23
CA TYR A 103 -13.30 -9.67 0.58
C TYR A 103 -13.11 -8.83 -0.68
N ALA A 104 -11.87 -8.64 -1.17
CA ALA A 104 -11.59 -7.79 -2.33
C ALA A 104 -12.39 -8.21 -3.57
N ASP A 105 -12.51 -9.51 -3.82
CA ASP A 105 -13.25 -10.05 -4.96
C ASP A 105 -14.75 -9.76 -4.84
N GLU A 106 -15.34 -10.09 -3.69
CA GLU A 106 -16.77 -9.88 -3.41
C GLU A 106 -17.16 -8.39 -3.50
N LEU A 107 -16.31 -7.50 -2.97
CA LEU A 107 -16.55 -6.05 -3.01
C LEU A 107 -16.64 -5.51 -4.45
N MET A 108 -16.04 -6.19 -5.42
CA MET A 108 -16.00 -5.75 -6.82
C MET A 108 -17.11 -6.34 -7.69
N GLU A 109 -17.88 -7.29 -7.19
CA GLU A 109 -18.91 -7.93 -8.01
C GLU A 109 -20.06 -6.97 -8.35
N HIS A 110 -20.35 -5.95 -7.52
CA HIS A 110 -21.37 -4.89 -7.70
C HIS A 110 -22.73 -5.33 -8.29
N ASN A 111 -23.02 -6.63 -8.30
CA ASN A 111 -24.13 -7.24 -9.00
C ASN A 111 -25.43 -6.87 -8.29
N GLY A 112 -26.41 -6.38 -9.04
CA GLY A 112 -27.70 -5.95 -8.48
C GLY A 112 -27.67 -4.64 -7.69
N ILE A 113 -26.56 -3.88 -7.72
CA ILE A 113 -26.45 -2.58 -7.06
C ILE A 113 -26.67 -1.44 -8.06
N ASP A 114 -27.69 -0.62 -7.81
CA ASP A 114 -27.98 0.60 -8.57
C ASP A 114 -27.14 1.79 -8.06
N TRP A 115 -25.84 1.75 -8.36
CA TRP A 115 -24.89 2.83 -8.07
C TRP A 115 -24.42 3.53 -9.33
N PRO A 116 -24.07 4.84 -9.25
CA PRO A 116 -23.47 5.55 -10.37
C PRO A 116 -22.20 4.86 -10.84
N GLU A 117 -22.05 4.72 -12.17
CA GLU A 117 -20.91 4.00 -12.75
C GLU A 117 -19.56 4.59 -12.34
N ARG A 118 -19.50 5.91 -12.15
CA ARG A 118 -18.31 6.61 -11.62
C ARG A 118 -17.82 6.00 -10.30
N ILE A 119 -18.73 5.70 -9.36
CA ILE A 119 -18.37 5.14 -8.05
C ILE A 119 -17.86 3.71 -8.21
N LYS A 120 -18.51 2.92 -9.07
CA LYS A 120 -18.07 1.54 -9.36
C LYS A 120 -16.67 1.52 -9.97
N ILE A 121 -16.40 2.37 -10.96
CA ILE A 121 -15.08 2.51 -11.58
C ILE A 121 -14.03 2.94 -10.54
N MET A 122 -14.33 3.95 -9.70
CA MET A 122 -13.40 4.39 -8.66
C MET A 122 -13.02 3.25 -7.70
N GLN A 123 -13.99 2.43 -7.28
CA GLN A 123 -13.73 1.28 -6.41
C GLN A 123 -12.94 0.18 -7.11
N ARG A 124 -13.27 -0.15 -8.38
CA ARG A 124 -12.52 -1.13 -9.18
C ARG A 124 -11.06 -0.71 -9.35
N ASN A 125 -10.82 0.56 -9.64
CA ASN A 125 -9.48 1.11 -9.79
C ASN A 125 -8.72 1.13 -8.45
N TRP A 126 -9.40 1.42 -7.34
CA TRP A 126 -8.81 1.39 -5.99
C TRP A 126 -8.39 -0.02 -5.56
N VAL A 127 -9.25 -1.02 -5.79
CA VAL A 127 -8.91 -2.41 -5.49
C VAL A 127 -7.83 -2.94 -6.43
N GLY A 128 -7.85 -2.52 -7.70
CA GLY A 128 -6.75 -2.75 -8.64
C GLY A 128 -6.46 -4.23 -8.90
N LYS A 129 -7.49 -5.09 -8.92
CA LYS A 129 -7.33 -6.54 -9.10
C LYS A 129 -6.60 -6.82 -10.41
N SER A 130 -5.44 -7.47 -10.28
CA SER A 130 -4.61 -7.91 -11.40
C SER A 130 -4.54 -9.43 -11.39
N VAL A 131 -4.76 -10.06 -12.55
CA VAL A 131 -4.56 -11.50 -12.74
C VAL A 131 -3.24 -11.71 -13.46
N GLY A 132 -2.41 -12.60 -12.93
CA GLY A 132 -1.05 -12.80 -13.41
C GLY A 132 -0.47 -14.10 -12.90
N ALA A 133 0.85 -14.22 -13.00
CA ALA A 133 1.60 -15.36 -12.50
C ALA A 133 2.68 -14.91 -11.51
N GLU A 134 2.94 -15.75 -10.50
CA GLU A 134 4.17 -15.68 -9.72
C GLU A 134 5.27 -16.50 -10.42
N ILE A 135 6.42 -15.88 -10.62
CA ILE A 135 7.56 -16.49 -11.30
C ILE A 135 8.75 -16.51 -10.34
N SER A 136 9.34 -17.69 -10.17
CA SER A 136 10.51 -17.89 -9.31
C SER A 136 11.81 -17.74 -10.11
N PHE A 137 12.68 -16.84 -9.68
CA PHE A 137 14.06 -16.72 -10.14
C PHE A 137 14.99 -17.37 -9.12
N ALA A 138 15.92 -18.21 -9.57
CA ALA A 138 16.82 -18.90 -8.65
C ALA A 138 17.84 -17.92 -8.06
N LEU A 139 18.09 -18.04 -6.76
CA LEU A 139 19.03 -17.21 -6.03
C LEU A 139 20.17 -18.09 -5.54
N ASP A 140 21.36 -17.86 -6.09
CA ASP A 140 22.58 -18.59 -5.73
C ASP A 140 23.56 -17.64 -5.04
N GLN A 141 23.17 -17.18 -3.85
CA GLN A 141 23.98 -16.27 -3.03
C GLN A 141 24.48 -16.99 -1.77
N PRO A 142 25.80 -17.06 -1.54
CA PRO A 142 26.37 -17.63 -0.32
C PRO A 142 25.88 -16.87 0.93
N GLY A 143 25.49 -17.62 1.98
CA GLY A 143 25.06 -17.03 3.25
C GLY A 143 23.60 -16.53 3.28
N VAL A 144 22.82 -16.80 2.23
CA VAL A 144 21.38 -16.52 2.18
C VAL A 144 20.60 -17.83 2.15
N ASP A 145 19.66 -17.98 3.10
CA ASP A 145 18.83 -19.18 3.22
C ASP A 145 17.83 -19.29 2.06
N GLU A 146 17.30 -18.15 1.62
CA GLU A 146 16.40 -18.06 0.49
C GLU A 146 17.09 -18.53 -0.81
N LYS A 147 16.47 -19.48 -1.51
CA LYS A 147 16.96 -20.07 -2.76
C LYS A 147 16.29 -19.51 -4.02
N GLU A 148 15.31 -18.65 -3.85
CA GLU A 148 14.61 -18.01 -4.95
C GLU A 148 14.03 -16.66 -4.55
N ILE A 149 13.84 -15.80 -5.54
CA ILE A 149 13.05 -14.58 -5.45
C ILE A 149 11.82 -14.77 -6.34
N ARG A 150 10.63 -14.52 -5.79
CA ARG A 150 9.38 -14.57 -6.54
C ARG A 150 8.97 -13.17 -6.94
N VAL A 151 8.50 -13.02 -8.18
CA VAL A 151 7.93 -11.79 -8.71
C VAL A 151 6.52 -12.05 -9.21
N PHE A 152 5.63 -11.08 -9.07
CA PHE A 152 4.32 -11.12 -9.70
C PHE A 152 4.36 -10.34 -11.02
N THR A 153 3.77 -10.91 -12.08
CA THR A 153 3.61 -10.23 -13.37
C THR A 153 2.26 -10.57 -14.00
N THR A 154 1.63 -9.58 -14.62
CA THR A 154 0.46 -9.78 -15.50
C THR A 154 0.86 -10.21 -16.92
N ARG A 155 2.15 -10.19 -17.23
CA ARG A 155 2.75 -10.54 -18.53
C ARG A 155 3.77 -11.69 -18.38
N PRO A 156 3.35 -12.91 -18.01
CA PRO A 156 4.26 -14.05 -17.91
C PRO A 156 4.85 -14.48 -19.26
N ASP A 157 4.21 -14.09 -20.37
CA ASP A 157 4.69 -14.31 -21.72
C ASP A 157 6.06 -13.66 -21.99
N THR A 158 6.41 -12.59 -21.26
CA THR A 158 7.64 -11.82 -21.49
C THR A 158 8.83 -12.26 -20.65
N THR A 159 8.69 -13.33 -19.87
CA THR A 159 9.71 -13.78 -18.88
C THR A 159 11.06 -14.13 -19.48
N PHE A 160 11.11 -14.52 -20.75
CA PHE A 160 12.38 -14.75 -21.46
C PHE A 160 13.18 -13.47 -21.71
N GLY A 161 12.50 -12.31 -21.77
CA GLY A 161 13.12 -11.00 -22.02
C GLY A 161 13.53 -10.25 -20.76
N VAL A 162 13.58 -10.92 -19.61
CA VAL A 162 13.94 -10.30 -18.33
C VAL A 162 15.44 -10.02 -18.30
N THR A 163 15.81 -8.74 -18.26
CA THR A 163 17.23 -8.29 -18.29
C THR A 163 17.72 -7.75 -16.96
N PHE A 164 16.82 -7.38 -16.05
CA PHE A 164 17.15 -7.01 -14.67
C PHE A 164 15.98 -7.33 -13.73
N MET A 165 16.25 -7.35 -12.43
CA MET A 165 15.24 -7.48 -11.38
C MET A 165 15.32 -6.28 -10.46
N VAL A 166 14.17 -5.78 -10.01
CA VAL A 166 14.13 -4.62 -9.10
C VAL A 166 13.38 -4.99 -7.83
N LEU A 167 14.02 -4.75 -6.69
CA LEU A 167 13.44 -4.90 -5.36
C LEU A 167 13.01 -3.54 -4.82
N ALA A 168 11.93 -3.52 -4.03
CA ALA A 168 11.61 -2.35 -3.23
C ALA A 168 12.80 -2.04 -2.27
N PRO A 169 13.17 -0.77 -2.04
CA PRO A 169 14.28 -0.40 -1.15
C PRO A 169 14.11 -0.96 0.28
N GLU A 170 12.88 -1.15 0.72
CA GLU A 170 12.54 -1.69 2.04
C GLU A 170 12.50 -3.24 2.08
N HIS A 171 12.72 -3.92 0.96
CA HIS A 171 12.59 -5.37 0.86
C HIS A 171 13.63 -6.10 1.74
N PRO A 172 13.24 -7.09 2.56
CA PRO A 172 14.15 -7.75 3.52
C PRO A 172 15.42 -8.36 2.89
N LEU A 173 15.30 -8.86 1.65
CA LEU A 173 16.45 -9.42 0.92
C LEU A 173 17.51 -8.36 0.54
N VAL A 174 17.18 -7.07 0.46
CA VAL A 174 18.15 -6.03 0.08
C VAL A 174 19.33 -6.03 1.05
N ALA A 175 19.05 -6.08 2.35
CA ALA A 175 20.11 -6.11 3.37
C ALA A 175 21.00 -7.36 3.29
N LYS A 176 20.44 -8.50 2.85
CA LYS A 176 21.13 -9.79 2.73
C LYS A 176 21.94 -9.90 1.43
N LEU A 177 21.42 -9.33 0.34
CA LEU A 177 21.97 -9.46 -1.01
C LEU A 177 22.91 -8.33 -1.40
N THR A 178 22.93 -7.22 -0.65
CA THR A 178 23.82 -6.10 -0.99
C THR A 178 25.28 -6.50 -0.79
N SER A 179 26.08 -6.39 -1.85
CA SER A 179 27.52 -6.67 -1.78
C SER A 179 28.24 -5.67 -0.86
N PRO A 180 29.38 -6.03 -0.24
CA PRO A 180 30.11 -5.13 0.65
C PRO A 180 30.47 -3.79 0.00
N GLU A 181 30.81 -3.81 -1.28
CA GLU A 181 31.20 -2.64 -2.07
C GLU A 181 30.04 -1.67 -2.31
N LYS A 182 28.82 -2.20 -2.46
CA LYS A 182 27.61 -1.41 -2.72
C LYS A 182 26.85 -0.97 -1.47
N ARG A 183 27.27 -1.43 -0.28
CA ARG A 183 26.55 -1.22 0.98
C ARG A 183 26.35 0.25 1.36
N ALA A 184 27.33 1.12 1.10
CA ALA A 184 27.20 2.55 1.38
C ALA A 184 26.16 3.22 0.45
N GLU A 185 26.32 3.00 -0.86
CA GLU A 185 25.44 3.54 -1.90
C GLU A 185 23.98 3.10 -1.71
N VAL A 186 23.76 1.80 -1.47
CA VAL A 186 22.44 1.22 -1.20
C VAL A 186 21.81 1.82 0.05
N LYS A 187 22.58 1.97 1.13
CA LYS A 187 22.06 2.54 2.39
C LYS A 187 21.61 3.99 2.20
N ASP A 188 22.38 4.78 1.47
CA ASP A 188 22.04 6.16 1.17
C ASP A 188 20.78 6.25 0.29
N TYR A 189 20.67 5.39 -0.72
CA TYR A 189 19.47 5.33 -1.57
C TYR A 189 18.22 4.93 -0.77
N ILE A 190 18.29 3.91 0.09
CA ILE A 190 17.17 3.53 0.98
C ILE A 190 16.75 4.70 1.87
N ALA A 191 17.73 5.46 2.41
CA ALA A 191 17.43 6.62 3.24
C ALA A 191 16.74 7.76 2.46
N GLN A 192 17.07 7.92 1.18
CA GLN A 192 16.42 8.88 0.28
C GLN A 192 15.00 8.42 -0.08
N ALA A 193 14.84 7.16 -0.49
CA ALA A 193 13.54 6.58 -0.84
C ALA A 193 12.54 6.64 0.31
N ARG A 194 13.00 6.41 1.56
CA ARG A 194 12.16 6.52 2.77
C ARG A 194 11.67 7.93 3.09
N ARG A 195 12.32 8.98 2.55
CA ARG A 195 11.87 10.36 2.73
C ARG A 195 10.76 10.74 1.76
N ARG A 196 10.57 9.93 0.71
CA ARG A 196 9.56 10.14 -0.32
C ARG A 196 8.27 9.43 0.06
N THR A 197 7.15 10.03 -0.33
CA THR A 197 5.84 9.39 -0.21
C THR A 197 5.63 8.36 -1.31
N GLU A 198 4.72 7.42 -1.11
CA GLU A 198 4.36 6.42 -2.13
C GLU A 198 3.87 7.09 -3.43
N ILE A 199 3.14 8.20 -3.32
CA ILE A 199 2.66 8.99 -4.46
C ILE A 199 3.83 9.63 -5.22
N GLU A 200 4.81 10.20 -4.52
CA GLU A 200 6.01 10.76 -5.15
C GLU A 200 6.82 9.67 -5.87
N ARG A 201 6.84 8.45 -5.32
CA ARG A 201 7.54 7.29 -5.90
C ARG A 201 6.85 6.75 -7.16
N LEU A 202 5.52 6.85 -7.22
CA LEU A 202 4.73 6.40 -8.38
C LEU A 202 4.53 7.50 -9.44
N SER A 203 5.03 8.72 -9.21
CA SER A 203 4.90 9.83 -10.17
C SER A 203 5.61 9.51 -11.49
N THR A 204 4.89 9.70 -12.60
CA THR A 204 5.43 9.52 -13.96
C THR A 204 6.26 10.70 -14.44
N GLU A 205 6.23 11.84 -13.75
CA GLU A 205 7.00 13.05 -14.11
C GLU A 205 8.47 12.99 -13.65
N LYS A 206 8.81 12.01 -12.82
CA LYS A 206 10.14 11.88 -12.21
C LYS A 206 11.05 10.98 -13.06
N GLU A 207 12.31 11.38 -13.19
CA GLU A 207 13.37 10.49 -13.69
C GLU A 207 13.54 9.30 -12.74
N LYS A 208 13.47 8.09 -13.32
CA LYS A 208 13.62 6.87 -12.54
C LYS A 208 15.06 6.72 -12.12
N ASP A 209 15.26 6.52 -10.84
CA ASP A 209 16.56 6.28 -10.23
C ASP A 209 16.61 4.88 -9.65
N GLY A 210 17.80 4.31 -9.54
CA GLY A 210 18.00 3.01 -8.92
C GLY A 210 19.47 2.71 -8.70
N VAL A 211 19.73 1.75 -7.81
CA VAL A 211 21.09 1.35 -7.42
C VAL A 211 21.26 -0.14 -7.60
N PHE A 212 22.32 -0.54 -8.29
CA PHE A 212 22.72 -1.94 -8.41
C PHE A 212 23.26 -2.44 -7.07
N ILE A 213 22.71 -3.55 -6.57
CA ILE A 213 23.07 -4.05 -5.22
C ILE A 213 24.29 -4.97 -5.22
N GLY A 214 24.86 -5.30 -6.39
CA GLY A 214 26.02 -6.20 -6.48
C GLY A 214 25.69 -7.69 -6.50
N SER A 215 24.42 -8.06 -6.69
CA SER A 215 23.96 -9.45 -6.71
C SER A 215 23.10 -9.75 -7.93
N TYR A 216 22.97 -11.04 -8.22
CA TYR A 216 22.27 -11.55 -9.39
C TYR A 216 21.29 -12.65 -8.99
N VAL A 217 20.22 -12.80 -9.76
CA VAL A 217 19.40 -14.01 -9.79
C VAL A 217 19.60 -14.73 -11.11
N ILE A 218 19.13 -15.97 -11.20
CA ILE A 218 19.15 -16.76 -12.43
C ILE A 218 17.72 -16.91 -12.94
N ASN A 219 17.50 -16.52 -14.18
CA ASN A 219 16.24 -16.81 -14.87
C ASN A 219 16.20 -18.30 -15.22
N ARG A 220 15.24 -19.03 -14.64
CA ARG A 220 15.14 -20.49 -14.80
C ARG A 220 14.79 -20.94 -16.21
N LEU A 221 14.23 -20.04 -17.03
CA LEU A 221 13.80 -20.37 -18.39
C LEU A 221 14.94 -20.39 -19.40
N ASN A 222 15.92 -19.49 -19.25
CA ASN A 222 17.05 -19.35 -20.18
C ASN A 222 18.43 -19.57 -19.52
N GLY A 223 18.50 -19.66 -18.18
CA GLY A 223 19.73 -19.86 -17.42
C GLY A 223 20.60 -18.60 -17.27
N GLU A 224 20.13 -17.44 -17.71
CA GLU A 224 20.91 -16.21 -17.70
C GLU A 224 20.94 -15.55 -16.32
N LYS A 225 22.06 -14.87 -16.03
CA LYS A 225 22.21 -14.06 -14.82
C LYS A 225 21.55 -12.71 -15.01
N VAL A 226 20.60 -12.40 -14.13
CA VAL A 226 19.82 -11.17 -14.11
C VAL A 226 20.30 -10.30 -12.94
N PRO A 227 20.87 -9.11 -13.18
CA PRO A 227 21.31 -8.20 -12.12
C PRO A 227 20.13 -7.70 -11.28
N ILE A 228 20.35 -7.60 -9.97
CA ILE A 228 19.37 -7.10 -9.01
C ILE A 228 19.65 -5.62 -8.70
N TRP A 229 18.61 -4.81 -8.80
CA TRP A 229 18.59 -3.38 -8.50
C TRP A 229 17.60 -3.09 -7.38
N ILE A 230 17.73 -1.92 -6.76
CA ILE A 230 16.66 -1.30 -5.98
C ILE A 230 16.24 -0.02 -6.66
N ALA A 231 14.93 0.24 -6.70
CA ALA A 231 14.38 1.47 -7.23
C ALA A 231 13.11 1.85 -6.46
N ASP A 232 12.86 3.14 -6.33
CA ASP A 232 11.75 3.65 -5.52
C ASP A 232 10.37 3.40 -6.16
N TYR A 233 10.27 3.26 -7.49
CA TYR A 233 9.00 2.92 -8.15
C TYR A 233 8.46 1.52 -7.81
N VAL A 234 9.27 0.64 -7.19
CA VAL A 234 8.84 -0.68 -6.72
C VAL A 234 8.40 -0.59 -5.26
N LEU A 235 7.19 -1.02 -4.97
CA LEU A 235 6.56 -0.90 -3.66
C LEU A 235 6.52 -2.25 -2.94
N LEU A 236 6.94 -2.29 -1.68
CA LEU A 236 6.91 -3.51 -0.85
C LEU A 236 5.47 -4.00 -0.60
N SER A 237 4.50 -3.09 -0.59
CA SER A 237 3.07 -3.37 -0.40
C SER A 237 2.41 -4.02 -1.62
N TYR A 238 3.05 -3.99 -2.79
CA TYR A 238 2.47 -4.46 -4.05
C TYR A 238 3.13 -5.76 -4.54
N GLY A 239 2.31 -6.77 -4.83
CA GLY A 239 2.78 -8.09 -5.26
C GLY A 239 3.70 -8.73 -4.21
N THR A 240 4.93 -9.05 -4.62
CA THR A 240 5.96 -9.62 -3.74
C THR A 240 6.99 -8.59 -3.26
N GLY A 241 6.81 -7.31 -3.59
CA GLY A 241 7.83 -6.27 -3.37
C GLY A 241 9.05 -6.41 -4.29
N ALA A 242 8.93 -7.20 -5.35
CA ALA A 242 9.93 -7.45 -6.38
C ALA A 242 9.27 -7.51 -7.76
N VAL A 243 9.91 -6.91 -8.77
CA VAL A 243 9.45 -6.91 -10.17
C VAL A 243 10.55 -7.41 -11.10
N MET A 244 10.16 -8.05 -12.19
CA MET A 244 11.06 -8.39 -13.28
C MET A 244 11.03 -7.29 -14.33
N GLY A 245 12.22 -6.79 -14.72
CA GLY A 245 12.37 -5.75 -15.72
C GLY A 245 12.42 -6.34 -17.12
N VAL A 246 11.49 -5.93 -17.98
CA VAL A 246 11.42 -6.34 -19.40
C VAL A 246 11.37 -5.09 -20.31
N PRO A 247 12.52 -4.45 -20.59
CA PRO A 247 12.59 -3.21 -21.37
C PRO A 247 11.92 -3.27 -22.74
N ALA A 248 11.93 -4.43 -23.40
CA ALA A 248 11.34 -4.58 -24.72
C ALA A 248 9.80 -4.45 -24.73
N HIS A 249 9.13 -4.63 -23.57
CA HIS A 249 7.68 -4.79 -23.49
C HIS A 249 7.01 -4.01 -22.35
N ASP A 250 7.76 -3.35 -21.47
CA ASP A 250 7.26 -2.40 -20.49
C ASP A 250 8.03 -1.07 -20.63
N GLU A 251 7.32 0.00 -20.98
CA GLU A 251 7.89 1.35 -21.14
C GLU A 251 8.56 1.83 -19.86
N ARG A 252 8.05 1.41 -18.70
CA ARG A 252 8.62 1.81 -17.43
C ARG A 252 10.00 1.19 -17.21
N ASP A 253 10.16 -0.05 -17.64
CA ASP A 253 11.43 -0.78 -17.58
C ASP A 253 12.38 -0.34 -18.70
N PHE A 254 11.85 0.16 -19.82
CA PHE A 254 12.66 0.72 -20.91
C PHE A 254 13.32 2.04 -20.53
N VAL A 255 12.60 2.88 -19.79
CA VAL A 255 13.10 4.19 -19.32
C VAL A 255 14.09 4.05 -18.16
N PHE A 256 14.01 2.96 -17.39
CA PHE A 256 14.91 2.67 -16.27
C PHE A 256 16.23 2.05 -16.75
#